data_AF-A0A7C1UBV7-F1
#
_entry.id   AF-A0A7C1UBV7-F1
#
_cell.length_a   1.000
_cell.length_b   1.000
_cell.length_c   1.000
_cell.angle_alpha   90.00
_cell.angle_beta   90.00
_cell.angle_gamma   90.00
#
_symmetry.space_group_name_H-M   'P 1'
#
loop_
_entity.id
_entity.type
_entity.pdbx_description
1 polymer ?
#
loop_
_entity_poly.entity_id
_entity_poly.type
_entity_poly.pdbx_seq_one_letter_code
_entity_poly.pdbx_strand_id
1 'polypeptide(L)'
;MRVQGGMNHMRLLIAVVSCLFSVAEAGAERTMLTGEDLSAWRGNTGQWQVVGDVFLNPVNEKLLSAKGGEGVILNGPKGRTSHLLSKEEFGDIKAHIEFMVSKDSNSGVYFMGRYEIQVFDSWNKKSLYPGIECGGIYQRWKKEERKGFEGHSPRVNASREPGQWQTFDVVFRAPRSDKNGRKISNARFETVYHNGELVHEDIELTGPTRASAYNDEKPTGPLMLQGDHGPVAYRNIRIEPAGPLPFFAFDNAATDDKHRIPKEQVALLKELGYDGVSSRGGKVLAEMAKEVDESGLRLFPVYLGVNIDPDQPPYGEELMNAIEVLKGRNSMLWLFLRSKKYKPSDPNGDPQAVKIITEIAERAEKAKVRIALYPHYNFWIERVEDALR
;
A
#
# COMPACT_ATOMS: atom_id res chain seq x y z
N MET A 1 50.55 30.29 -52.50
CA MET A 1 51.53 29.22 -52.22
C MET A 1 51.28 28.72 -50.81
N ARG A 2 51.18 27.41 -50.65
CA ARG A 2 50.73 26.67 -49.45
C ARG A 2 51.47 27.06 -48.18
N VAL A 3 50.76 27.04 -47.04
CA VAL A 3 51.37 26.72 -45.74
C VAL A 3 50.59 25.55 -45.14
N GLN A 4 51.20 24.37 -45.25
CA GLN A 4 50.96 23.18 -44.41
C GLN A 4 51.22 23.58 -42.94
N GLY A 5 50.49 23.13 -41.92
CA GLY A 5 50.16 21.75 -41.58
C GLY A 5 50.89 21.42 -40.27
N GLY A 6 50.15 21.09 -39.22
CA GLY A 6 50.72 20.77 -37.91
C GLY A 6 49.67 20.63 -36.81
N MET A 7 48.80 19.61 -36.93
CA MET A 7 47.86 19.22 -35.87
C MET A 7 48.62 18.51 -34.74
N ASN A 8 48.59 19.06 -33.52
CA ASN A 8 48.91 18.32 -32.32
C ASN A 8 47.68 17.53 -31.87
N HIS A 9 47.67 16.23 -32.15
CA HIS A 9 46.69 15.28 -31.62
C HIS A 9 47.04 14.92 -30.18
N MET A 10 46.40 15.60 -29.21
CA MET A 10 46.33 15.13 -27.84
C MET A 10 45.36 13.94 -27.78
N ARG A 11 45.90 12.73 -27.80
CA ARG A 11 45.13 11.49 -27.63
C ARG A 11 44.62 11.42 -26.19
N LEU A 12 43.37 11.84 -25.97
CA LEU A 12 42.64 11.52 -24.75
C LEU A 12 42.20 10.05 -24.84
N LEU A 13 42.90 9.17 -24.13
CA LEU A 13 42.44 7.80 -23.90
C LEU A 13 41.17 7.88 -23.03
N ILE A 14 40.00 7.76 -23.66
CA ILE A 14 38.76 7.46 -22.94
C ILE A 14 38.77 5.95 -22.71
N ALA A 15 39.15 5.53 -21.51
CA ALA A 15 38.91 4.19 -21.05
C ALA A 15 37.39 4.04 -20.87
N VAL A 16 36.72 3.43 -21.85
CA VAL A 16 35.34 2.98 -21.70
C VAL A 16 35.37 1.78 -20.76
N VAL A 17 35.26 2.04 -19.46
CA VAL A 17 34.88 1.02 -18.49
C VAL A 17 33.42 0.70 -18.80
N SER A 18 33.23 -0.33 -19.61
CA SER A 18 31.94 -0.98 -19.81
C SER A 18 31.65 -1.74 -18.52
N CYS A 19 31.10 -1.04 -17.53
CA CYS A 19 30.36 -1.70 -16.45
C CYS A 19 29.11 -2.31 -17.11
N LEU A 20 29.27 -3.53 -17.60
CA LEU A 20 28.17 -4.46 -17.77
C LEU A 20 27.56 -4.65 -16.38
N PHE A 21 26.57 -3.82 -16.05
CA PHE A 21 25.58 -4.21 -15.06
C PHE A 21 24.85 -5.40 -15.68
N SER A 22 25.34 -6.60 -15.37
CA SER A 22 24.49 -7.77 -15.44
C SER A 22 23.37 -7.49 -14.43
N VAL A 23 22.24 -6.97 -14.93
CA VAL A 23 20.98 -7.10 -14.22
C VAL A 23 20.73 -8.60 -14.23
N ALA A 24 21.25 -9.28 -13.22
CA ALA A 24 20.68 -10.56 -12.87
C ALA A 24 19.23 -10.22 -12.53
N GLU A 25 18.29 -10.62 -13.41
CA GLU A 25 16.96 -10.95 -12.93
C GLU A 25 17.16 -12.03 -11.87
N ALA A 26 17.32 -11.60 -10.63
CA ALA A 26 17.07 -12.45 -9.49
C ALA A 26 15.61 -12.82 -9.63
N GLY A 27 15.35 -14.00 -10.22
CA GLY A 27 14.02 -14.59 -10.20
C GLY A 27 13.57 -14.55 -8.76
N ALA A 28 12.56 -13.71 -8.47
CA ALA A 28 12.16 -13.41 -7.12
C ALA A 28 11.76 -14.73 -6.46
N GLU A 29 12.58 -15.21 -5.53
CA GLU A 29 12.41 -16.52 -4.93
C GLU A 29 11.06 -16.53 -4.19
N ARG A 30 10.15 -17.39 -4.66
CA ARG A 30 8.82 -17.54 -4.10
C ARG A 30 8.87 -18.55 -2.96
N THR A 31 8.55 -18.13 -1.75
CA THR A 31 8.44 -19.01 -0.58
C THR A 31 7.03 -19.60 -0.50
N MET A 32 6.93 -20.93 -0.40
CA MET A 32 5.70 -21.63 -0.07
C MET A 32 5.61 -21.88 1.44
N LEU A 33 4.51 -21.47 2.08
CA LEU A 33 4.28 -21.73 3.52
C LEU A 33 3.33 -22.91 3.78
N THR A 34 2.81 -23.55 2.73
CA THR A 34 1.99 -24.77 2.80
C THR A 34 2.54 -25.81 1.83
N GLY A 35 2.59 -27.07 2.24
CA GLY A 35 3.14 -28.19 1.45
C GLY A 35 2.86 -29.55 2.10
N GLU A 36 3.84 -30.45 2.02
CA GLU A 36 3.77 -31.83 2.56
C GLU A 36 3.77 -31.88 4.10
N ASP A 37 4.38 -30.88 4.74
CA ASP A 37 4.52 -30.79 6.20
C ASP A 37 4.40 -29.34 6.71
N LEU A 38 4.64 -29.15 8.01
CA LEU A 38 4.64 -27.84 8.66
C LEU A 38 6.06 -27.27 8.84
N SER A 39 7.05 -27.73 8.08
CA SER A 39 8.46 -27.34 8.24
C SER A 39 8.71 -25.85 7.96
N ALA A 40 7.84 -25.16 7.23
CA ALA A 40 7.89 -23.71 7.02
C ALA A 40 7.56 -22.90 8.28
N TRP A 41 7.00 -23.53 9.32
CA TRP A 41 6.52 -22.90 10.54
C TRP A 41 7.45 -23.17 11.73
N ARG A 42 7.49 -22.23 12.68
CA ARG A 42 8.34 -22.32 13.89
C ARG A 42 7.81 -23.39 14.85
N GLY A 43 8.71 -24.25 15.33
CA GLY A 43 8.58 -25.00 16.58
C GLY A 43 7.27 -25.80 16.75
N ASN A 44 6.66 -25.69 17.94
CA ASN A 44 5.45 -26.42 18.33
C ASN A 44 4.23 -25.91 17.55
N THR A 45 3.78 -26.72 16.59
CA THR A 45 2.61 -26.45 15.75
C THR A 45 1.29 -26.87 16.40
N GLY A 46 1.28 -27.21 17.68
CA GLY A 46 0.06 -27.54 18.41
C GLY A 46 -0.72 -28.69 17.77
N GLN A 47 -1.99 -28.42 17.43
CA GLN A 47 -2.90 -29.37 16.77
C GLN A 47 -3.10 -29.07 15.28
N TRP A 48 -2.24 -28.22 14.68
CA TRP A 48 -2.27 -28.04 13.24
C TRP A 48 -1.92 -29.35 12.52
N GLN A 49 -2.65 -29.66 11.46
CA GLN A 49 -2.54 -30.90 10.71
C GLN A 49 -2.43 -30.60 9.22
N VAL A 50 -1.55 -31.32 8.53
CA VAL A 50 -1.52 -31.35 7.07
C VAL A 50 -2.55 -32.38 6.58
N VAL A 51 -3.40 -31.95 5.66
CA VAL A 51 -4.49 -32.72 5.06
C VAL A 51 -4.58 -32.42 3.57
N GLY A 52 -5.36 -33.22 2.81
CA GLY A 52 -5.49 -33.04 1.36
C GLY A 52 -6.58 -32.04 0.96
N ASP A 53 -7.65 -31.97 1.74
CA ASP A 53 -8.75 -31.04 1.51
C ASP A 53 -9.59 -30.89 2.79
N VAL A 54 -10.37 -29.81 2.86
CA VAL A 54 -11.34 -29.58 3.94
C VAL A 54 -12.70 -29.21 3.38
N PHE A 55 -13.74 -29.48 4.16
CA PHE A 55 -15.11 -29.13 3.85
C PHE A 55 -15.90 -28.87 5.13
N LEU A 56 -17.03 -28.17 5.01
CA LEU A 56 -17.92 -27.92 6.14
C LEU A 56 -18.37 -29.26 6.75
N ASN A 57 -18.27 -29.40 8.07
CA ASN A 57 -18.68 -30.64 8.71
C ASN A 57 -20.20 -30.85 8.56
N PRO A 58 -20.66 -32.00 8.03
CA PRO A 58 -22.08 -32.21 7.70
C PRO A 58 -22.98 -32.41 8.92
N VAL A 59 -22.40 -32.67 10.09
CA VAL A 59 -23.13 -32.86 11.36
C VAL A 59 -23.10 -31.57 12.19
N ASN A 60 -22.01 -30.82 12.13
CA ASN A 60 -21.84 -29.57 12.87
C ASN A 60 -21.18 -28.52 11.98
N GLU A 61 -21.98 -27.64 11.39
CA GLU A 61 -21.56 -26.52 10.54
C GLU A 61 -20.57 -25.54 11.21
N LYS A 62 -20.37 -25.62 12.53
CA LYS A 62 -19.35 -24.85 13.26
C LYS A 62 -17.99 -25.55 13.33
N LEU A 63 -17.77 -26.60 12.54
CA LEU A 63 -16.49 -27.32 12.42
C LEU A 63 -16.16 -27.56 10.94
N LEU A 64 -14.87 -27.82 10.68
CA LEU A 64 -14.39 -28.33 9.41
C LEU A 64 -14.07 -29.81 9.55
N SER A 65 -14.31 -30.57 8.48
CA SER A 65 -13.85 -31.96 8.32
C SER A 65 -12.76 -32.01 7.25
N ALA A 66 -11.89 -33.01 7.33
CA ALA A 66 -10.75 -33.14 6.42
C ALA A 66 -10.77 -34.47 5.65
N LYS A 67 -10.13 -34.46 4.48
CA LYS A 67 -9.72 -35.67 3.74
C LYS A 67 -8.21 -35.83 3.87
N GLY A 68 -7.73 -37.07 4.00
CA GLY A 68 -6.30 -37.34 4.02
C GLY A 68 -5.59 -36.88 2.75
N GLY A 69 -4.32 -36.51 2.86
CA GLY A 69 -3.50 -35.95 1.78
C GLY A 69 -2.62 -34.82 2.28
N GLU A 70 -2.20 -33.95 1.37
CA GLU A 70 -1.28 -32.84 1.66
C GLU A 70 -1.65 -31.53 0.97
N GLY A 71 -0.97 -30.45 1.32
CA GLY A 71 -1.14 -29.12 0.72
C GLY A 71 -2.14 -28.21 1.43
N VAL A 72 -2.98 -28.74 2.32
CA VAL A 72 -3.89 -27.97 3.18
C VAL A 72 -3.45 -28.11 4.65
N ILE A 73 -3.47 -27.01 5.39
CA ILE A 73 -3.27 -27.00 6.84
C ILE A 73 -4.57 -26.68 7.56
N LEU A 74 -4.98 -27.52 8.51
CA LEU A 74 -6.19 -27.37 9.32
C LEU A 74 -5.80 -27.14 10.79
N ASN A 75 -6.43 -26.19 11.48
CA ASN A 75 -6.13 -25.88 12.89
C ASN A 75 -6.69 -26.88 13.92
N GLY A 76 -6.74 -28.16 13.53
CA GLY A 76 -7.14 -29.28 14.36
C GLY A 76 -8.65 -29.54 14.41
N PRO A 77 -9.06 -30.68 14.99
CA PRO A 77 -10.45 -31.17 14.94
C PRO A 77 -11.45 -30.32 15.73
N LYS A 78 -10.96 -29.53 16.71
CA LYS A 78 -11.77 -28.60 17.51
C LYS A 78 -11.72 -27.16 16.98
N GLY A 79 -10.88 -26.90 15.97
CA GLY A 79 -10.65 -25.58 15.43
C GLY A 79 -10.08 -24.58 16.42
N ARG A 80 -9.27 -25.03 17.38
CA ARG A 80 -8.61 -24.17 18.37
C ARG A 80 -7.26 -24.76 18.76
N THR A 81 -6.19 -24.02 18.48
CA THR A 81 -4.82 -24.40 18.84
C THR A 81 -3.90 -23.17 18.85
N SER A 82 -2.60 -23.35 19.06
CA SER A 82 -1.63 -22.25 19.02
C SER A 82 -1.58 -21.55 17.66
N HIS A 83 -1.13 -20.30 17.64
CA HIS A 83 -0.82 -19.62 16.38
C HIS A 83 0.37 -20.30 15.67
N LEU A 84 0.40 -20.23 14.34
CA LEU A 84 1.59 -20.57 13.56
C LEU A 84 2.34 -19.30 13.19
N LEU A 85 3.66 -19.31 13.30
CA LEU A 85 4.53 -18.23 12.85
C LEU A 85 5.53 -18.81 11.84
N SER A 86 5.70 -18.18 10.68
CA SER A 86 6.67 -18.64 9.68
C SER A 86 8.10 -18.59 10.24
N LYS A 87 8.95 -19.53 9.81
CA LYS A 87 10.39 -19.50 10.15
C LYS A 87 11.05 -18.28 9.50
N GLU A 88 10.81 -18.11 8.20
CA GLU A 88 11.25 -16.94 7.46
C GLU A 88 10.58 -15.67 7.98
N GLU A 89 11.34 -14.58 7.92
CA GLU A 89 10.86 -13.24 8.22
C GLU A 89 10.84 -12.41 6.94
N PHE A 90 9.77 -11.64 6.78
CA PHE A 90 9.45 -10.93 5.57
C PHE A 90 9.43 -9.42 5.83
N GLY A 91 9.92 -8.65 4.85
CA GLY A 91 9.75 -7.20 4.79
C GLY A 91 8.59 -6.85 3.85
N ASP A 92 8.90 -6.22 2.71
CA ASP A 92 7.92 -5.92 1.67
C ASP A 92 7.60 -7.17 0.85
N ILE A 93 6.33 -7.58 0.83
CA ILE A 93 5.90 -8.81 0.18
C ILE A 93 4.61 -8.66 -0.62
N LYS A 94 4.51 -9.48 -1.66
CA LYS A 94 3.28 -9.95 -2.25
C LYS A 94 2.92 -11.29 -1.59
N ALA A 95 1.70 -11.43 -1.11
CA ALA A 95 1.21 -12.65 -0.51
C ALA A 95 -0.07 -13.10 -1.21
N HIS A 96 -0.10 -14.37 -1.64
CA HIS A 96 -1.32 -15.06 -2.00
C HIS A 96 -1.66 -16.07 -0.91
N ILE A 97 -2.88 -16.05 -0.40
CA ILE A 97 -3.33 -16.90 0.70
C ILE A 97 -4.72 -17.42 0.37
N GLU A 98 -4.91 -18.74 0.37
CA GLU A 98 -6.24 -19.34 0.32
C GLU A 98 -6.66 -19.85 1.69
N PHE A 99 -7.93 -19.63 2.04
CA PHE A 99 -8.47 -20.01 3.34
C PHE A 99 -9.92 -20.49 3.26
N MET A 100 -10.31 -21.31 4.22
CA MET A 100 -11.69 -21.76 4.43
C MET A 100 -12.05 -21.62 5.90
N VAL A 101 -13.24 -21.13 6.19
CA VAL A 101 -13.81 -21.00 7.54
C VAL A 101 -15.08 -21.83 7.68
N SER A 102 -15.35 -22.35 8.88
CA SER A 102 -16.67 -22.87 9.25
C SER A 102 -17.63 -21.75 9.63
N LYS A 103 -18.90 -22.07 9.88
CA LYS A 103 -19.88 -21.09 10.35
C LYS A 103 -19.45 -20.49 11.68
N ASP A 104 -19.63 -19.18 11.81
CA ASP A 104 -19.26 -18.34 12.95
C ASP A 104 -17.78 -18.38 13.34
N SER A 105 -16.91 -18.84 12.44
CA SER A 105 -15.49 -18.94 12.73
C SER A 105 -14.77 -17.59 12.66
N ASN A 106 -13.63 -17.53 13.35
CA ASN A 106 -12.75 -16.38 13.45
C ASN A 106 -11.29 -16.86 13.48
N SER A 107 -10.45 -16.18 12.73
CA SER A 107 -8.99 -16.33 12.63
C SER A 107 -8.44 -14.99 12.12
N GLY A 108 -7.16 -14.96 11.76
CA GLY A 108 -6.53 -13.77 11.19
C GLY A 108 -5.19 -14.12 10.59
N VAL A 109 -4.82 -13.39 9.54
CA VAL A 109 -3.48 -13.43 8.95
C VAL A 109 -2.75 -12.16 9.35
N TYR A 110 -1.68 -12.31 10.13
CA TYR A 110 -0.88 -11.21 10.62
C TYR A 110 0.39 -11.09 9.81
N PHE A 111 0.53 -9.98 9.10
CA PHE A 111 1.75 -9.60 8.41
C PHE A 111 2.78 -9.14 9.44
N MET A 112 3.99 -9.67 9.34
CA MET A 112 5.07 -9.49 10.32
C MET A 112 4.71 -9.89 11.76
N GLY A 113 3.65 -10.70 11.97
CA GLY A 113 3.10 -11.02 13.29
C GLY A 113 2.48 -9.81 14.00
N ARG A 114 2.19 -8.73 13.26
CA ARG A 114 1.82 -7.41 13.81
C ARG A 114 0.54 -6.84 13.22
N TYR A 115 0.32 -7.02 11.92
CA TYR A 115 -0.74 -6.32 11.20
C TYR A 115 -1.75 -7.31 10.64
N GLU A 116 -2.91 -7.38 11.26
CA GLU A 116 -3.95 -8.36 10.93
C GLU A 116 -4.82 -7.94 9.76
N ILE A 117 -4.89 -8.81 8.75
CA ILE A 117 -6.07 -8.93 7.90
C ILE A 117 -6.97 -10.00 8.52
N GLN A 118 -8.18 -9.59 8.86
CA GLN A 118 -9.14 -10.39 9.59
C GLN A 118 -9.70 -11.53 8.73
N VAL A 119 -9.78 -12.73 9.31
CA VAL A 119 -10.40 -13.92 8.69
C VAL A 119 -11.65 -14.27 9.50
N PHE A 120 -12.82 -13.94 8.98
CA PHE A 120 -14.06 -14.07 9.75
C PHE A 120 -15.19 -14.58 8.87
N ASP A 121 -16.08 -15.42 9.41
CA ASP A 121 -17.33 -15.72 8.72
C ASP A 121 -18.22 -14.47 8.69
N SER A 122 -18.15 -13.74 7.57
CA SER A 122 -18.90 -12.50 7.32
C SER A 122 -20.00 -12.68 6.28
N TRP A 123 -20.29 -13.91 5.84
CA TRP A 123 -21.33 -14.19 4.85
C TRP A 123 -22.71 -13.78 5.37
N ASN A 124 -23.37 -12.85 4.68
CA ASN A 124 -24.66 -12.27 5.10
C ASN A 124 -24.68 -11.70 6.53
N LYS A 125 -23.53 -11.28 7.07
CA LYS A 125 -23.44 -10.62 8.38
C LYS A 125 -23.24 -9.12 8.22
N LYS A 126 -23.86 -8.38 9.12
CA LYS A 126 -23.65 -6.93 9.25
C LYS A 126 -22.33 -6.67 9.98
N SER A 127 -21.62 -5.66 9.54
CA SER A 127 -20.49 -5.11 10.29
C SER A 127 -20.92 -4.60 11.65
N LEU A 128 -20.17 -4.93 12.70
CA LEU A 128 -20.39 -4.43 14.05
C LEU A 128 -19.53 -3.20 14.38
N TYR A 129 -18.30 -3.18 13.86
CA TYR A 129 -17.37 -2.07 14.01
C TYR A 129 -16.28 -2.18 12.93
N PRO A 130 -15.57 -1.07 12.63
CA PRO A 130 -14.57 -1.07 11.57
C PRO A 130 -13.48 -2.13 11.74
N GLY A 131 -13.30 -2.96 10.71
CA GLY A 131 -12.23 -3.96 10.62
C GLY A 131 -12.53 -5.33 11.21
N ILE A 132 -13.76 -5.59 11.71
CA ILE A 132 -14.16 -6.92 12.21
C ILE A 132 -14.49 -7.92 11.09
N GLU A 133 -14.78 -7.42 9.91
CA GLU A 133 -15.24 -8.20 8.76
C GLU A 133 -14.07 -8.94 8.11
N CYS A 134 -14.37 -10.03 7.40
CA CYS A 134 -13.38 -10.73 6.59
C CYS A 134 -12.73 -9.77 5.60
N GLY A 135 -11.40 -9.79 5.53
CA GLY A 135 -10.62 -8.87 4.72
C GLY A 135 -10.42 -7.50 5.34
N GLY A 136 -11.07 -7.19 6.48
CA GLY A 136 -10.85 -5.96 7.23
C GLY A 136 -9.47 -5.91 7.88
N ILE A 137 -8.91 -4.70 8.01
CA ILE A 137 -7.70 -4.49 8.81
C ILE A 137 -8.13 -4.28 10.26
N TYR A 138 -7.74 -5.20 11.13
CA TYR A 138 -8.30 -5.25 12.48
C TYR A 138 -7.83 -4.06 13.32
N GLN A 139 -8.70 -3.60 14.21
CA GLN A 139 -8.45 -2.44 15.05
C GLN A 139 -7.27 -2.65 16.02
N ARG A 140 -6.57 -1.56 16.29
CA ARG A 140 -5.66 -1.45 17.43
C ARG A 140 -6.45 -1.31 18.72
N TRP A 141 -5.77 -1.50 19.86
CA TRP A 141 -6.44 -1.49 21.17
C TRP A 141 -5.83 -0.47 22.13
N LYS A 142 -6.65 0.48 22.59
CA LYS A 142 -6.27 1.42 23.65
C LYS A 142 -6.74 0.86 24.98
N LYS A 143 -5.78 0.32 25.76
CA LYS A 143 -6.08 -0.47 26.97
C LYS A 143 -6.75 0.36 28.05
N GLU A 144 -6.30 1.60 28.22
CA GLU A 144 -6.77 2.55 29.23
C GLU A 144 -8.24 2.92 29.01
N GLU A 145 -8.65 3.06 27.74
CA GLU A 145 -10.02 3.42 27.35
C GLU A 145 -10.89 2.20 27.06
N ARG A 146 -10.32 0.99 27.07
CA ARG A 146 -10.98 -0.26 26.66
C ARG A 146 -11.69 -0.12 25.32
N LYS A 147 -11.04 0.56 24.37
CA LYS A 147 -11.62 0.96 23.10
C LYS A 147 -10.69 0.57 21.95
N GLY A 148 -11.29 0.06 20.88
CA GLY A 148 -10.59 -0.17 19.64
C GLY A 148 -10.56 1.07 18.76
N PHE A 149 -9.48 1.23 17.99
CA PHE A 149 -9.26 2.38 17.11
C PHE A 149 -8.48 1.98 15.87
N GLU A 150 -8.54 2.80 14.81
CA GLU A 150 -7.84 2.55 13.53
C GLU A 150 -8.12 1.16 12.93
N GLY A 151 -9.36 0.65 13.10
CA GLY A 151 -9.85 -0.47 12.31
C GLY A 151 -10.38 0.02 10.97
N HIS A 152 -10.17 -0.75 9.91
CA HIS A 152 -10.61 -0.40 8.56
C HIS A 152 -11.49 -1.51 8.00
N SER A 153 -12.78 -1.23 7.79
CA SER A 153 -13.68 -2.13 7.08
C SER A 153 -13.30 -2.26 5.60
N PRO A 154 -13.47 -3.44 5.00
CA PRO A 154 -13.28 -3.62 3.56
C PRO A 154 -14.29 -2.75 2.78
N ARG A 155 -13.90 -2.24 1.61
CA ARG A 155 -14.77 -1.42 0.74
C ARG A 155 -16.07 -2.13 0.36
N VAL A 156 -15.99 -3.45 0.18
CA VAL A 156 -17.10 -4.35 -0.16
C VAL A 156 -16.96 -5.63 0.66
N ASN A 157 -18.07 -6.26 1.04
CA ASN A 157 -18.02 -7.61 1.60
C ASN A 157 -17.92 -8.62 0.46
N ALA A 158 -16.71 -9.13 0.21
CA ALA A 158 -16.44 -10.12 -0.82
C ALA A 158 -16.50 -11.57 -0.30
N SER A 159 -17.02 -11.79 0.91
CA SER A 159 -17.04 -13.11 1.54
C SER A 159 -17.93 -14.09 0.77
N ARG A 160 -17.55 -15.36 0.78
CA ARG A 160 -18.37 -16.50 0.34
C ARG A 160 -18.98 -17.21 1.55
N GLU A 161 -19.97 -18.07 1.31
CA GLU A 161 -20.58 -18.91 2.34
C GLU A 161 -19.54 -19.81 3.06
N PRO A 162 -19.68 -20.08 4.37
CA PRO A 162 -18.82 -21.01 5.09
C PRO A 162 -18.67 -22.37 4.39
N GLY A 163 -17.45 -22.92 4.42
CA GLY A 163 -17.12 -24.14 3.67
C GLY A 163 -16.70 -23.91 2.22
N GLN A 164 -16.68 -22.67 1.72
CA GLN A 164 -16.07 -22.33 0.44
C GLN A 164 -14.65 -21.78 0.63
N TRP A 165 -13.76 -22.13 -0.31
CA TRP A 165 -12.43 -21.55 -0.38
C TRP A 165 -12.51 -20.07 -0.81
N GLN A 166 -11.73 -19.26 -0.12
CA GLN A 166 -11.59 -17.82 -0.33
C GLN A 166 -10.12 -17.46 -0.54
N THR A 167 -9.85 -16.32 -1.18
CA THR A 167 -8.47 -15.88 -1.46
C THR A 167 -8.22 -14.48 -0.92
N PHE A 168 -7.00 -14.26 -0.43
CA PHE A 168 -6.41 -12.94 -0.29
C PHE A 168 -5.19 -12.81 -1.20
N ASP A 169 -5.12 -11.71 -1.95
CA ASP A 169 -3.94 -11.27 -2.67
C ASP A 169 -3.53 -9.90 -2.12
N VAL A 170 -2.35 -9.83 -1.51
CA VAL A 170 -1.94 -8.70 -0.66
C VAL A 170 -0.58 -8.18 -1.11
N VAL A 171 -0.48 -6.87 -1.29
CA VAL A 171 0.82 -6.17 -1.35
C VAL A 171 1.01 -5.44 -0.02
N PHE A 172 1.99 -5.87 0.75
CA PHE A 172 2.32 -5.30 2.05
C PHE A 172 3.70 -4.64 2.01
N ARG A 173 3.81 -3.44 2.59
CA ARG A 173 5.05 -2.69 2.76
C ARG A 173 5.36 -2.57 4.24
N ALA A 174 6.55 -3.04 4.63
CA ALA A 174 7.01 -3.01 6.01
C ALA A 174 7.32 -1.57 6.48
N PRO A 175 7.27 -1.29 7.78
CA PRO A 175 7.67 0.03 8.29
C PRO A 175 9.17 0.23 8.05
N ARG A 176 9.59 1.49 7.99
CA ARG A 176 11.00 1.86 7.82
C ARG A 176 11.46 2.74 8.95
N SER A 177 12.74 2.60 9.31
CA SER A 177 13.45 3.48 10.24
C SER A 177 14.76 3.93 9.61
N ASP A 178 15.24 5.11 10.01
CA ASP A 178 16.57 5.58 9.64
C ASP A 178 17.67 4.82 10.42
N LYS A 179 18.93 5.12 10.09
CA LYS A 179 20.11 4.51 10.73
C LYS A 179 20.20 4.74 12.24
N ASN A 180 19.48 5.73 12.78
CA ASN A 180 19.44 6.05 14.21
C ASN A 180 18.23 5.40 14.90
N GLY A 181 17.45 4.58 14.18
CA GLY A 181 16.26 3.92 14.69
C GLY A 181 15.02 4.80 14.72
N ARG A 182 15.07 6.04 14.18
CA ARG A 182 13.88 6.89 14.10
C ARG A 182 12.99 6.37 12.97
N LYS A 183 11.72 6.11 13.27
CA LYS A 183 10.73 5.71 12.26
C LYS A 183 10.63 6.78 11.17
N ILE A 184 10.74 6.36 9.91
CA ILE A 184 10.61 7.22 8.72
C ILE A 184 9.33 6.93 7.94
N SER A 185 8.79 5.72 8.02
CA SER A 185 7.48 5.41 7.44
C SER A 185 6.77 4.30 8.22
N ASN A 186 5.44 4.40 8.28
CA ASN A 186 4.55 3.37 8.77
C ASN A 186 4.53 2.15 7.85
N ALA A 187 4.06 1.02 8.38
CA ALA A 187 3.69 -0.12 7.55
C ALA A 187 2.44 0.21 6.74
N ARG A 188 2.21 -0.52 5.65
CA ARG A 188 1.13 -0.20 4.72
C ARG A 188 0.63 -1.45 4.00
N PHE A 189 -0.68 -1.63 3.98
CA PHE A 189 -1.32 -2.50 2.99
C PHE A 189 -1.54 -1.68 1.72
N GLU A 190 -0.62 -1.84 0.77
CA GLU A 190 -0.69 -1.13 -0.52
C GLU A 190 -1.91 -1.58 -1.30
N THR A 191 -2.16 -2.89 -1.37
CA THR A 191 -3.44 -3.45 -1.85
C THR A 191 -3.82 -4.69 -1.05
N VAL A 192 -5.13 -4.91 -0.90
CA VAL A 192 -5.72 -6.17 -0.45
C VAL A 192 -6.87 -6.48 -1.37
N TYR A 193 -6.79 -7.61 -2.06
CA TYR A 193 -7.90 -8.19 -2.79
C TYR A 193 -8.47 -9.37 -2.00
N HIS A 194 -9.79 -9.45 -1.91
CA HIS A 194 -10.51 -10.59 -1.34
C HIS A 194 -11.37 -11.20 -2.44
N ASN A 195 -11.11 -12.46 -2.80
CA ASN A 195 -11.80 -13.15 -3.91
C ASN A 195 -11.76 -12.38 -5.24
N GLY A 196 -10.66 -11.65 -5.50
CA GLY A 196 -10.48 -10.84 -6.71
C GLY A 196 -11.05 -9.41 -6.63
N GLU A 197 -11.76 -9.06 -5.55
CA GLU A 197 -12.30 -7.71 -5.33
C GLU A 197 -11.34 -6.85 -4.50
N LEU A 198 -11.04 -5.63 -4.95
CA LEU A 198 -10.19 -4.69 -4.21
C LEU A 198 -10.90 -4.19 -2.95
N VAL A 199 -10.53 -4.72 -1.79
CA VAL A 199 -11.15 -4.38 -0.50
C VAL A 199 -10.39 -3.30 0.28
N HIS A 200 -9.06 -3.21 0.09
CA HIS A 200 -8.24 -2.13 0.63
C HIS A 200 -7.19 -1.66 -0.37
N GLU A 201 -6.90 -0.38 -0.31
CA GLU A 201 -5.87 0.25 -1.14
C GLU A 201 -5.22 1.36 -0.32
N ASP A 202 -3.89 1.32 -0.26
CA ASP A 202 -3.03 2.32 0.37
C ASP A 202 -3.37 2.66 1.83
N ILE A 203 -3.67 1.63 2.63
CA ILE A 203 -3.98 1.79 4.04
C ILE A 203 -2.70 1.81 4.86
N GLU A 204 -2.45 2.94 5.51
CA GLU A 204 -1.34 3.15 6.42
C GLU A 204 -1.63 2.60 7.82
N LEU A 205 -0.62 2.00 8.44
CA LEU A 205 -0.72 1.33 9.73
C LEU A 205 0.22 1.98 10.73
N THR A 206 -0.34 2.76 11.65
CA THR A 206 0.44 3.55 12.62
C THR A 206 1.00 2.70 13.77
N GLY A 207 0.67 1.41 13.84
CA GLY A 207 1.28 0.43 14.74
C GLY A 207 0.59 -0.95 14.69
N PRO A 208 1.07 -1.92 15.48
CA PRO A 208 0.52 -3.28 15.51
C PRO A 208 -0.97 -3.32 15.89
N THR A 209 -1.72 -4.22 15.26
CA THR A 209 -3.14 -4.50 15.55
C THR A 209 -3.27 -5.28 16.86
N ARG A 210 -4.49 -5.32 17.41
CA ARG A 210 -4.74 -6.08 18.64
C ARG A 210 -4.38 -7.56 18.45
N ALA A 211 -3.90 -8.19 19.52
CA ALA A 211 -3.51 -9.61 19.54
C ALA A 211 -2.34 -9.99 18.62
N SER A 212 -1.52 -9.00 18.23
CA SER A 212 -0.24 -9.25 17.59
C SER A 212 0.70 -10.11 18.45
N ALA A 213 1.56 -10.89 17.79
CA ALA A 213 2.65 -11.60 18.46
C ALA A 213 3.70 -10.63 19.03
N TYR A 214 3.81 -9.46 18.42
CA TYR A 214 4.80 -8.44 18.78
C TYR A 214 4.17 -7.05 18.86
N ASN A 215 4.63 -6.24 19.81
CA ASN A 215 4.16 -4.86 20.01
C ASN A 215 5.19 -3.80 19.56
N ASP A 216 6.37 -4.23 19.11
CA ASP A 216 7.38 -3.37 18.48
C ASP A 216 7.11 -3.23 16.97
N GLU A 217 7.86 -2.38 16.27
CA GLU A 217 7.88 -2.31 14.81
C GLU A 217 9.30 -2.52 14.31
N LYS A 218 9.46 -3.42 13.33
CA LYS A 218 10.73 -3.85 12.78
C LYS A 218 10.65 -3.88 11.25
N PRO A 219 11.78 -3.84 10.54
CA PRO A 219 11.78 -3.91 9.07
C PRO A 219 11.42 -5.30 8.53
N THR A 220 11.54 -6.36 9.33
CA THR A 220 11.14 -7.73 8.99
C THR A 220 10.37 -8.41 10.14
N GLY A 221 9.56 -9.41 9.81
CA GLY A 221 8.90 -10.29 10.78
C GLY A 221 8.15 -11.44 10.12
N PRO A 222 7.70 -12.44 10.89
CA PRO A 222 7.07 -13.65 10.33
C PRO A 222 5.64 -13.37 9.81
N LEU A 223 5.14 -14.19 8.90
CA LEU A 223 3.69 -14.31 8.72
C LEU A 223 3.12 -15.13 9.90
N MET A 224 2.01 -14.69 10.49
CA MET A 224 1.34 -15.44 11.56
C MET A 224 -0.10 -15.79 11.20
N LEU A 225 -0.50 -17.03 11.46
CA LEU A 225 -1.88 -17.51 11.36
C LEU A 225 -2.48 -17.71 12.74
N GLN A 226 -3.59 -17.03 13.04
CA GLN A 226 -4.26 -17.12 14.34
C GLN A 226 -5.09 -18.42 14.44
N GLY A 227 -4.65 -19.35 15.31
CA GLY A 227 -5.26 -20.69 15.40
C GLY A 227 -6.31 -20.92 16.51
N ASP A 228 -6.57 -19.98 17.41
CA ASP A 228 -7.25 -20.21 18.69
C ASP A 228 -8.70 -19.69 18.77
N HIS A 229 -9.21 -19.00 17.75
CA HIS A 229 -10.51 -18.34 17.79
C HIS A 229 -11.66 -19.17 17.17
N GLY A 230 -11.39 -19.97 16.14
CA GLY A 230 -12.35 -20.88 15.52
C GLY A 230 -11.75 -21.74 14.40
N PRO A 231 -12.51 -22.73 13.87
CA PRO A 231 -12.03 -23.63 12.83
C PRO A 231 -11.70 -22.92 11.52
N VAL A 232 -10.49 -23.13 11.03
CA VAL A 232 -9.98 -22.54 9.81
C VAL A 232 -8.99 -23.49 9.15
N ALA A 233 -8.99 -23.49 7.82
CA ALA A 233 -7.96 -24.14 7.04
C ALA A 233 -7.31 -23.14 6.08
N TYR A 234 -6.04 -23.37 5.76
CA TYR A 234 -5.29 -22.58 4.81
C TYR A 234 -4.62 -23.49 3.78
N ARG A 235 -4.43 -22.98 2.56
CA ARG A 235 -3.64 -23.63 1.51
C ARG A 235 -3.03 -22.61 0.57
N ASN A 236 -2.13 -23.07 -0.28
CA ASN A 236 -1.51 -22.25 -1.32
C ASN A 236 -0.98 -20.91 -0.80
N ILE A 237 -0.34 -20.90 0.37
CA ILE A 237 0.24 -19.68 0.92
C ILE A 237 1.57 -19.43 0.22
N ARG A 238 1.61 -18.40 -0.62
CA ARG A 238 2.76 -18.01 -1.45
C ARG A 238 3.21 -16.62 -1.07
N ILE A 239 4.49 -16.47 -0.81
CA ILE A 239 5.12 -15.19 -0.47
C ILE A 239 6.21 -14.92 -1.50
N GLU A 240 6.24 -13.72 -2.05
CA GLU A 240 7.31 -13.25 -2.92
C GLU A 240 7.62 -11.77 -2.61
N PRO A 241 8.84 -11.28 -2.89
CA PRO A 241 9.16 -9.87 -2.73
C PRO A 241 8.14 -8.95 -3.44
N ALA A 242 7.70 -7.87 -2.79
CA ALA A 242 6.76 -6.94 -3.42
C ALA A 242 7.36 -6.19 -4.63
N GLY A 243 8.69 -6.19 -4.76
CA GLY A 243 9.42 -5.34 -5.70
C GLY A 243 9.62 -3.92 -5.15
N PRO A 244 10.16 -3.00 -5.96
CA PRO A 244 10.32 -1.60 -5.56
C PRO A 244 8.97 -0.93 -5.27
N LEU A 245 9.03 0.25 -4.65
CA LEU A 245 7.87 1.13 -4.56
C LEU A 245 7.50 1.65 -5.96
N PRO A 246 6.21 1.95 -6.20
CA PRO A 246 5.78 2.49 -7.48
C PRO A 246 6.55 3.77 -7.85
N PHE A 247 7.04 3.84 -9.09
CA PHE A 247 7.83 4.95 -9.61
C PHE A 247 7.05 5.66 -10.73
N PHE A 248 6.88 6.98 -10.59
CA PHE A 248 6.11 7.79 -11.53
C PHE A 248 6.95 8.90 -12.13
N ALA A 249 6.59 9.32 -13.34
CA ALA A 249 7.21 10.45 -14.01
C ALA A 249 6.52 11.76 -13.63
N PHE A 250 7.28 12.87 -13.57
CA PHE A 250 6.64 14.17 -13.60
C PHE A 250 6.10 14.47 -15.01
N ASP A 251 4.94 15.13 -15.11
CA ASP A 251 4.29 15.42 -16.40
C ASP A 251 5.18 16.17 -17.41
N ASN A 252 6.06 17.04 -16.90
CA ASN A 252 7.06 17.74 -17.71
C ASN A 252 8.11 16.82 -18.35
N ALA A 253 8.36 15.63 -17.79
CA ALA A 253 9.26 14.62 -18.35
C ALA A 253 8.57 13.75 -19.41
N ALA A 254 7.23 13.71 -19.41
CA ALA A 254 6.43 12.95 -20.37
C ALA A 254 5.96 13.81 -21.56
N THR A 255 6.27 15.11 -21.59
CA THR A 255 5.80 16.04 -22.62
C THR A 255 6.94 16.42 -23.57
N ASP A 256 6.78 16.12 -24.87
CA ASP A 256 7.67 16.59 -25.93
C ASP A 256 6.91 16.85 -27.24
N ASP A 257 7.62 17.10 -28.34
CA ASP A 257 7.01 17.38 -29.65
C ASP A 257 6.18 16.21 -30.22
N LYS A 258 6.39 14.99 -29.73
CA LYS A 258 5.72 13.75 -30.16
C LYS A 258 4.68 13.25 -29.13
N HIS A 259 4.69 13.77 -27.91
CA HIS A 259 3.81 13.35 -26.82
C HIS A 259 3.09 14.57 -26.24
N ARG A 260 2.14 15.10 -27.02
CA ARG A 260 1.45 16.37 -26.72
C ARG A 260 0.09 16.17 -26.04
N ILE A 261 -0.51 14.98 -26.22
CA ILE A 261 -1.80 14.64 -25.62
C ILE A 261 -1.66 13.52 -24.59
N PRO A 262 -2.54 13.43 -23.58
CA PRO A 262 -2.42 12.46 -22.50
C PRO A 262 -2.24 11.02 -22.96
N LYS A 263 -2.98 10.60 -24.00
CA LYS A 263 -2.88 9.24 -24.57
C LYS A 263 -1.46 8.87 -25.02
N GLU A 264 -0.78 9.79 -25.70
CA GLU A 264 0.60 9.56 -26.17
C GLU A 264 1.57 9.46 -24.99
N GLN A 265 1.40 10.35 -24.01
CA GLN A 265 2.22 10.40 -22.80
C GLN A 265 2.08 9.11 -21.98
N VAL A 266 0.85 8.64 -21.78
CA VAL A 266 0.55 7.41 -21.05
C VAL A 266 1.10 6.18 -21.76
N ALA A 267 0.99 6.12 -23.10
CA ALA A 267 1.57 5.04 -23.89
C ALA A 267 3.10 4.96 -23.73
N LEU A 268 3.79 6.11 -23.81
CA LEU A 268 5.24 6.20 -23.58
C LEU A 268 5.62 5.71 -22.17
N LEU A 269 4.93 6.21 -21.14
CA LEU A 269 5.24 5.85 -19.75
C LEU A 269 5.04 4.35 -19.49
N LYS A 270 4.01 3.76 -20.09
CA LYS A 270 3.76 2.32 -20.02
C LYS A 270 4.88 1.52 -20.70
N GLU A 271 5.32 1.95 -21.88
CA GLU A 271 6.44 1.32 -22.59
C GLU A 271 7.75 1.38 -21.76
N LEU A 272 8.00 2.49 -21.08
CA LEU A 272 9.17 2.70 -20.23
C LEU A 272 9.08 2.01 -18.86
N GLY A 273 7.93 1.41 -18.52
CA GLY A 273 7.73 0.69 -17.26
C GLY A 273 7.51 1.58 -16.04
N TYR A 274 7.07 2.83 -16.22
CA TYR A 274 6.60 3.65 -15.11
C TYR A 274 5.25 3.16 -14.60
N ASP A 275 5.00 3.31 -13.31
CA ASP A 275 3.70 3.00 -12.69
C ASP A 275 2.67 4.12 -12.89
N GLY A 276 3.10 5.29 -13.39
CA GLY A 276 2.21 6.42 -13.59
C GLY A 276 2.88 7.77 -13.79
N VAL A 277 2.10 8.83 -13.57
CA VAL A 277 2.51 10.22 -13.84
C VAL A 277 1.96 11.20 -12.80
N SER A 278 2.63 12.33 -12.62
CA SER A 278 2.03 13.52 -11.99
C SER A 278 1.20 14.33 -12.98
N SER A 279 0.53 15.39 -12.51
CA SER A 279 -0.09 16.38 -13.39
C SER A 279 -0.01 17.77 -12.80
N ARG A 280 0.21 18.80 -13.62
CA ARG A 280 0.00 20.21 -13.24
C ARG A 280 -1.47 20.64 -13.25
N GLY A 281 -2.40 19.69 -13.39
CA GLY A 281 -3.84 19.93 -13.39
C GLY A 281 -4.35 20.62 -14.66
N GLY A 282 -5.32 21.52 -14.50
CA GLY A 282 -5.92 22.26 -15.62
C GLY A 282 -6.85 21.43 -16.49
N LYS A 283 -7.06 21.89 -17.74
CA LYS A 283 -8.11 21.35 -18.64
C LYS A 283 -7.88 19.89 -19.07
N VAL A 284 -6.63 19.43 -19.08
CA VAL A 284 -6.26 18.07 -19.52
C VAL A 284 -6.33 17.04 -18.39
N LEU A 285 -6.56 17.47 -17.14
CA LEU A 285 -6.47 16.60 -15.98
C LEU A 285 -7.45 15.42 -16.05
N ALA A 286 -8.70 15.68 -16.43
CA ALA A 286 -9.72 14.64 -16.52
C ALA A 286 -9.40 13.60 -17.62
N GLU A 287 -8.85 14.05 -18.75
CA GLU A 287 -8.41 13.17 -19.83
C GLU A 287 -7.20 12.34 -19.40
N MET A 288 -6.19 12.96 -18.78
CA MET A 288 -5.03 12.24 -18.22
C MET A 288 -5.45 11.18 -17.21
N ALA A 289 -6.34 11.55 -16.29
CA ALA A 289 -6.87 10.66 -15.27
C ALA A 289 -7.58 9.43 -15.89
N LYS A 290 -8.32 9.63 -16.99
CA LYS A 290 -8.95 8.55 -17.74
C LYS A 290 -7.91 7.64 -18.42
N GLU A 291 -6.96 8.23 -19.14
CA GLU A 291 -5.98 7.45 -19.93
C GLU A 291 -5.08 6.58 -19.05
N VAL A 292 -4.65 7.07 -17.87
CA VAL A 292 -3.87 6.25 -16.94
C VAL A 292 -4.69 5.07 -16.41
N ASP A 293 -5.96 5.28 -16.04
CA ASP A 293 -6.82 4.22 -15.54
C ASP A 293 -7.03 3.11 -16.59
N GLU A 294 -7.35 3.50 -17.82
CA GLU A 294 -7.55 2.56 -18.95
C GLU A 294 -6.26 1.80 -19.30
N SER A 295 -5.10 2.37 -19.00
CA SER A 295 -3.80 1.77 -19.27
C SER A 295 -3.24 0.92 -18.12
N GLY A 296 -3.92 0.89 -16.97
CA GLY A 296 -3.41 0.24 -15.75
C GLY A 296 -2.26 1.00 -15.08
N LEU A 297 -2.10 2.28 -15.40
CA LEU A 297 -1.20 3.21 -14.74
C LEU A 297 -1.97 4.05 -13.71
N ARG A 298 -1.26 4.82 -12.91
CA ARG A 298 -1.86 5.69 -11.88
C ARG A 298 -1.55 7.17 -12.10
N LEU A 299 -2.52 8.02 -11.78
CA LEU A 299 -2.28 9.44 -11.54
C LEU A 299 -1.77 9.61 -10.10
N PHE A 300 -0.50 9.97 -9.90
CA PHE A 300 0.11 10.04 -8.56
C PHE A 300 -0.18 11.39 -7.87
N PRO A 301 0.64 12.46 -8.00
CA PRO A 301 0.23 13.76 -7.49
C PRO A 301 -0.33 14.66 -8.59
N VAL A 302 -1.33 15.47 -8.22
CA VAL A 302 -1.69 16.68 -8.95
C VAL A 302 -1.06 17.87 -8.23
N TYR A 303 -0.20 18.61 -8.92
CA TYR A 303 0.59 19.70 -8.37
C TYR A 303 -0.06 21.05 -8.68
N LEU A 304 -0.58 21.74 -7.66
CA LEU A 304 -1.31 23.00 -7.80
C LEU A 304 -0.87 24.07 -6.80
N GLY A 305 -1.02 25.33 -7.22
CA GLY A 305 -0.53 26.48 -6.49
C GLY A 305 -1.58 27.17 -5.65
N VAL A 306 -1.19 27.57 -4.45
CA VAL A 306 -1.98 28.36 -3.51
C VAL A 306 -1.29 29.70 -3.26
N ASN A 307 -2.04 30.79 -3.32
CA ASN A 307 -1.58 32.13 -2.97
C ASN A 307 -2.02 32.48 -1.55
N ILE A 308 -1.10 32.95 -0.72
CA ILE A 308 -1.40 33.36 0.66
C ILE A 308 -1.45 34.88 0.85
N ASP A 309 -1.36 35.68 -0.23
CA ASP A 309 -1.52 37.13 -0.13
C ASP A 309 -2.98 37.48 0.23
N PRO A 310 -3.26 38.21 1.33
CA PRO A 310 -4.63 38.39 1.85
C PRO A 310 -5.63 39.09 0.91
N ASP A 311 -5.11 39.81 -0.09
CA ASP A 311 -5.85 40.61 -1.07
C ASP A 311 -5.93 39.96 -2.45
N GLN A 312 -5.54 38.69 -2.57
CA GLN A 312 -5.59 37.92 -3.79
C GLN A 312 -6.43 36.66 -3.58
N PRO A 313 -7.09 36.14 -4.64
CA PRO A 313 -7.73 34.84 -4.57
C PRO A 313 -6.70 33.75 -4.20
N PRO A 314 -7.02 32.87 -3.22
CA PRO A 314 -6.05 31.89 -2.75
C PRO A 314 -5.79 30.75 -3.74
N TYR A 315 -6.77 30.41 -4.57
CA TYR A 315 -6.68 29.38 -5.60
C TYR A 315 -7.78 29.59 -6.65
N GLY A 316 -7.59 29.07 -7.88
CA GLY A 316 -8.60 29.10 -8.93
C GLY A 316 -9.52 27.87 -8.91
N GLU A 317 -10.43 27.81 -9.89
CA GLU A 317 -11.38 26.69 -10.07
C GLU A 317 -10.68 25.36 -10.34
N GLU A 318 -9.46 25.40 -10.89
CA GLU A 318 -8.66 24.21 -11.18
C GLU A 318 -8.39 23.34 -9.95
N LEU A 319 -8.28 23.95 -8.76
CA LEU A 319 -8.06 23.21 -7.52
C LEU A 319 -9.29 22.39 -7.13
N MET A 320 -10.48 22.98 -7.27
CA MET A 320 -11.73 22.28 -6.98
C MET A 320 -12.01 21.20 -8.01
N ASN A 321 -11.75 21.49 -9.29
CA ASN A 321 -11.85 20.49 -10.35
C ASN A 321 -10.88 19.32 -10.13
N ALA A 322 -9.66 19.58 -9.64
CA ALA A 322 -8.72 18.52 -9.30
C ALA A 322 -9.24 17.64 -8.15
N ILE A 323 -9.81 18.21 -7.09
CA ILE A 323 -10.39 17.42 -5.99
C ILE A 323 -11.48 16.48 -6.51
N GLU A 324 -12.36 16.95 -7.40
CA GLU A 324 -13.41 16.10 -7.98
C GLU A 324 -12.85 15.01 -8.91
N VAL A 325 -11.86 15.31 -9.75
CA VAL A 325 -11.20 14.29 -10.59
C VAL A 325 -10.47 13.24 -9.74
N LEU A 326 -9.87 13.65 -8.63
CA LEU A 326 -9.12 12.78 -7.73
C LEU A 326 -10.00 11.98 -6.76
N LYS A 327 -11.30 12.28 -6.69
CA LYS A 327 -12.22 11.66 -5.75
C LYS A 327 -12.23 10.13 -5.88
N GLY A 328 -11.98 9.46 -4.76
CA GLY A 328 -11.94 7.99 -4.72
C GLY A 328 -10.71 7.35 -5.37
N ARG A 329 -9.78 8.15 -5.92
CA ARG A 329 -8.51 7.68 -6.46
C ARG A 329 -7.44 7.64 -5.38
N ASN A 330 -6.50 6.73 -5.53
CA ASN A 330 -5.28 6.69 -4.75
C ASN A 330 -4.24 7.69 -5.28
N SER A 331 -4.64 8.96 -5.29
CA SER A 331 -3.86 10.10 -5.73
C SER A 331 -3.73 11.11 -4.61
N MET A 332 -2.90 12.12 -4.80
CA MET A 332 -2.74 13.21 -3.84
C MET A 332 -2.68 14.56 -4.51
N LEU A 333 -3.17 15.58 -3.80
CA LEU A 333 -3.04 16.96 -4.19
C LEU A 333 -1.79 17.55 -3.53
N TRP A 334 -0.77 17.88 -4.33
CA TRP A 334 0.42 18.57 -3.87
C TRP A 334 0.22 20.07 -3.98
N LEU A 335 0.28 20.74 -2.83
CA LEU A 335 0.06 22.18 -2.72
C LEU A 335 1.38 22.88 -2.51
N PHE A 336 1.75 23.74 -3.45
CA PHE A 336 2.82 24.70 -3.24
C PHE A 336 2.23 26.05 -2.86
N LEU A 337 2.85 26.74 -1.90
CA LEU A 337 2.33 27.99 -1.37
C LEU A 337 3.26 29.14 -1.73
N ARG A 338 2.70 30.17 -2.38
CA ARG A 338 3.42 31.35 -2.86
C ARG A 338 2.85 32.62 -2.25
N SER A 339 3.69 33.64 -2.17
CA SER A 339 3.34 34.98 -1.72
C SER A 339 4.22 35.99 -2.44
N LYS A 340 3.66 37.17 -2.74
CA LYS A 340 4.47 38.35 -3.12
C LYS A 340 4.69 39.31 -1.95
N LYS A 341 3.90 39.18 -0.88
CA LYS A 341 3.98 40.06 0.32
C LYS A 341 4.90 39.51 1.40
N TYR A 342 4.89 38.20 1.58
CA TYR A 342 5.72 37.48 2.54
C TYR A 342 6.95 36.92 1.83
N LYS A 343 8.09 36.99 2.50
CA LYS A 343 9.33 36.36 2.01
C LYS A 343 9.24 34.84 2.17
N PRO A 344 10.08 34.06 1.46
CA PRO A 344 10.26 32.64 1.75
C PRO A 344 10.47 32.38 3.24
N SER A 345 9.78 31.37 3.78
CA SER A 345 9.77 30.97 5.19
C SER A 345 9.33 32.04 6.21
N ASP A 346 8.72 33.16 5.80
CA ASP A 346 8.28 34.21 6.70
C ASP A 346 7.05 33.75 7.53
N PRO A 347 7.17 33.60 8.86
CA PRO A 347 6.09 33.07 9.71
C PRO A 347 4.87 34.00 9.79
N ASN A 348 4.99 35.26 9.35
CA ASN A 348 3.85 36.17 9.30
C ASN A 348 2.78 35.74 8.27
N GLY A 349 3.12 34.85 7.34
CA GLY A 349 2.17 34.22 6.43
C GLY A 349 1.37 33.06 7.04
N ASP A 350 1.82 32.50 8.17
CA ASP A 350 1.25 31.27 8.75
C ASP A 350 -0.25 31.38 9.02
N PRO A 351 -0.78 32.46 9.66
CA PRO A 351 -2.20 32.52 9.97
C PRO A 351 -3.09 32.47 8.72
N GLN A 352 -2.64 33.08 7.62
CA GLN A 352 -3.37 33.08 6.36
C GLN A 352 -3.22 31.75 5.63
N ALA A 353 -2.02 31.17 5.63
CA ALA A 353 -1.77 29.85 5.06
C ALA A 353 -2.61 28.76 5.75
N VAL A 354 -2.60 28.71 7.08
CA VAL A 354 -3.38 27.75 7.88
C VAL A 354 -4.87 27.86 7.57
N LYS A 355 -5.41 29.08 7.49
CA LYS A 355 -6.82 29.31 7.13
C LYS A 355 -7.16 28.71 5.76
N ILE A 356 -6.34 28.97 4.74
CA ILE A 356 -6.57 28.49 3.37
C ILE A 356 -6.40 26.97 3.28
N ILE A 357 -5.33 26.43 3.87
CA ILE A 357 -5.05 24.99 3.87
C ILE A 357 -6.17 24.23 4.58
N THR A 358 -6.69 24.74 5.70
CA THR A 358 -7.79 24.12 6.45
C THR A 358 -9.04 24.01 5.56
N GLU A 359 -9.39 25.07 4.83
CA GLU A 359 -10.52 25.02 3.91
C GLU A 359 -10.33 23.97 2.80
N ILE A 360 -9.13 23.89 2.21
CA ILE A 360 -8.82 22.89 1.18
C ILE A 360 -8.88 21.48 1.78
N ALA A 361 -8.32 21.28 2.98
CA ALA A 361 -8.29 20.00 3.69
C ALA A 361 -9.70 19.48 3.99
N GLU A 362 -10.61 20.33 4.49
CA GLU A 362 -12.00 19.96 4.76
C GLU A 362 -12.74 19.50 3.48
N ARG A 363 -12.45 20.12 2.33
CA ARG A 363 -13.03 19.72 1.04
C ARG A 363 -12.41 18.42 0.53
N ALA A 364 -11.09 18.30 0.59
CA ALA A 364 -10.37 17.11 0.18
C ALA A 364 -10.77 15.89 1.04
N GLU A 365 -10.97 16.07 2.35
CA GLU A 365 -11.45 15.04 3.27
C GLU A 365 -12.83 14.49 2.83
N LYS A 366 -13.77 15.36 2.48
CA LYS A 366 -15.10 14.95 1.97
C LYS A 366 -14.99 14.12 0.67
N ALA A 367 -13.99 14.40 -0.15
CA ALA A 367 -13.69 13.66 -1.37
C ALA A 367 -12.75 12.45 -1.15
N LYS A 368 -12.27 12.24 0.08
CA LYS A 368 -11.24 11.25 0.45
C LYS A 368 -9.94 11.42 -0.35
N VAL A 369 -9.59 12.66 -0.69
CA VAL A 369 -8.36 13.02 -1.40
C VAL A 369 -7.32 13.44 -0.37
N ARG A 370 -6.11 12.88 -0.47
CA ARG A 370 -4.99 13.29 0.39
C ARG A 370 -4.39 14.58 -0.12
N ILE A 371 -3.95 15.42 0.80
CA ILE A 371 -3.18 16.62 0.50
C ILE A 371 -1.76 16.47 1.05
N ALA A 372 -0.79 17.05 0.36
CA ALA A 372 0.56 17.23 0.88
C ALA A 372 1.04 18.64 0.57
N LEU A 373 1.66 19.28 1.56
CA LEU A 373 2.35 20.54 1.34
C LEU A 373 3.70 20.24 0.68
N TYR A 374 3.98 20.93 -0.41
CA TYR A 374 5.16 20.71 -1.25
C TYR A 374 6.09 21.94 -1.18
N PRO A 375 7.14 21.90 -0.35
CA PRO A 375 8.13 22.96 -0.27
C PRO A 375 8.85 23.17 -1.61
N HIS A 376 9.08 24.42 -1.98
CA HIS A 376 9.79 24.76 -3.20
C HIS A 376 10.72 25.95 -2.95
N TYR A 377 11.94 25.88 -3.48
CA TYR A 377 12.89 26.98 -3.42
C TYR A 377 12.26 28.27 -3.97
N ASN A 378 12.46 29.39 -3.25
CA ASN A 378 11.88 30.72 -3.51
C ASN A 378 10.35 30.84 -3.36
N PHE A 379 9.64 29.82 -2.90
CA PHE A 379 8.22 29.95 -2.55
C PHE A 379 8.05 30.29 -1.07
N TRP A 380 6.84 30.65 -0.64
CA TRP A 380 6.62 30.98 0.77
C TRP A 380 6.88 29.77 1.67
N ILE A 381 6.39 28.60 1.25
CA ILE A 381 6.77 27.32 1.84
C ILE A 381 8.05 26.82 1.17
N GLU A 382 9.20 27.18 1.74
CA GLU A 382 10.50 26.88 1.14
C GLU A 382 11.13 25.60 1.70
N ARG A 383 10.89 25.33 2.98
CA ARG A 383 11.48 24.21 3.72
C ARG A 383 10.41 23.30 4.33
N VAL A 384 10.81 22.10 4.73
CA VAL A 384 9.91 21.14 5.39
C VAL A 384 9.44 21.68 6.73
N GLU A 385 10.29 22.41 7.46
CA GLU A 385 9.94 23.04 8.74
C GLU A 385 8.84 24.08 8.60
N ASP A 386 8.72 24.71 7.44
CA ASP A 386 7.66 25.68 7.17
C ASP A 386 6.30 24.99 7.00
N ALA A 387 6.28 23.72 6.58
CA ALA A 387 5.06 22.91 6.48
C ALA A 387 4.57 22.39 7.84
N LEU A 388 5.43 22.41 8.87
CA LEU A 388 5.14 21.89 10.21
C LEU A 388 4.65 22.96 11.20
N ARG A 389 4.91 24.24 10.90
CA ARG A 389 4.42 25.39 11.66
C ARG A 389 2.99 25.70 11.24
#